data_AF-A0A7S2D579-F1
#
_entry.id   AF-A0A7S2D579-F1
#
_cell.length_a   1.000
_cell.length_b   1.000
_cell.length_c   1.000
_cell.angle_alpha   90.00
_cell.angle_beta   90.00
_cell.angle_gamma   90.00
#
_symmetry.space_group_name_H-M   'P 1'
#
loop_
_entity.id
_entity.type
_entity.pdbx_description
1 polymer ?
#
loop_
_entity_poly.entity_id
_entity_poly.type
_entity_poly.pdbx_seq_one_letter_code
_entity_poly.pdbx_strand_id
1 'polypeptide(L)'
;ATSLVPKPPPLPADAIAPAAEEMDGADAAASAATADVISSLTLSRIKGVTFSHLVTNRSLTPGRLVVLLKALRKLHSSAGDPASLHSTETINICANYLPKLRKRYRAHEALYRRLSPDAPSIYKWLEAQLSSFETEARWQHSAVIHGDPVFSNVLLTDDGRIYLLDMRGELGNILTLQGDLTYDLSKVYQSLLGYDYIILSQPLLERDGELLEELRYIFRTFVREHYPTVAIADVIKITASHYFGIVPLHVNRDHQIAYLQTAQALISSCPEQQ
;
A
#
# COMPACT_ATOMS: atom_id res chain seq x y z
N ALA A 1 -43.42 7.49 24.20
CA ALA A 1 -42.29 7.09 25.07
C ALA A 1 -41.01 7.21 24.25
N THR A 2 -40.14 8.16 24.61
CA THR A 2 -38.91 8.49 23.88
C THR A 2 -37.71 8.14 24.76
N SER A 3 -36.95 7.11 24.38
CA SER A 3 -35.80 6.67 25.17
C SER A 3 -34.59 7.56 24.88
N LEU A 4 -34.12 8.29 25.90
CA LEU A 4 -32.92 9.11 25.85
C LEU A 4 -31.70 8.25 26.17
N VAL A 5 -30.82 8.03 25.19
CA VAL A 5 -29.49 7.46 25.43
C VAL A 5 -28.51 8.61 25.73
N PRO A 6 -27.78 8.61 26.86
CA PRO A 6 -26.93 9.73 27.24
C PRO A 6 -25.67 9.81 26.35
N LYS A 7 -25.31 11.04 25.99
CA LYS A 7 -24.06 11.35 25.27
C LYS A 7 -22.88 11.27 26.25
N PRO A 8 -21.75 10.60 25.89
CA PRO A 8 -20.56 10.58 26.75
C PRO A 8 -19.93 11.98 26.88
N PRO A 9 -19.26 12.28 28.01
CA PRO A 9 -18.61 13.57 28.24
C PRO A 9 -17.38 13.75 27.32
N PRO A 10 -16.99 15.01 27.02
CA PRO A 10 -15.73 15.28 26.32
C PRO A 10 -14.53 14.92 27.21
N LEU A 11 -13.49 14.36 26.60
CA LEU A 11 -12.18 14.20 27.24
C LEU A 11 -11.48 15.58 27.35
N PRO A 12 -10.65 15.81 28.37
CA PRO A 12 -9.94 17.07 28.55
C PRO A 12 -8.86 17.26 27.47
N ALA A 13 -8.54 18.54 27.21
CA ALA A 13 -7.40 18.93 26.41
C ALA A 13 -6.08 18.88 27.22
N ASP A 14 -4.98 19.10 26.51
CA ASP A 14 -3.63 19.38 27.02
C ASP A 14 -2.90 18.27 27.81
N ALA A 15 -2.02 17.55 27.10
CA ALA A 15 -0.62 17.38 27.48
C ALA A 15 0.21 16.83 26.31
N ILE A 16 1.03 17.67 25.67
CA ILE A 16 2.10 17.23 24.75
C ILE A 16 3.42 17.29 25.51
N ALA A 17 4.09 16.16 25.66
CA ALA A 17 5.48 16.08 26.13
C ALA A 17 6.16 14.84 25.51
N PRO A 18 7.40 14.95 24.99
CA PRO A 18 8.16 13.80 24.52
C PRO A 18 8.80 13.04 25.69
N ALA A 19 8.87 11.71 25.60
CA ALA A 19 9.71 10.89 26.46
C ALA A 19 11.05 10.63 25.76
N ALA A 20 12.16 10.91 26.45
CA ALA A 20 13.52 10.64 26.00
C ALA A 20 14.06 9.31 26.59
N GLU A 21 15.36 9.09 26.47
CA GLU A 21 16.05 7.79 26.55
C GLU A 21 16.52 7.37 27.98
N GLU A 22 17.47 6.42 28.03
CA GLU A 22 18.12 5.78 29.20
C GLU A 22 17.25 4.70 29.91
N MET A 23 17.76 3.54 30.36
CA MET A 23 19.10 2.88 30.34
C MET A 23 18.83 1.34 30.44
N ASP A 24 19.69 0.34 30.19
CA ASP A 24 21.12 0.15 29.84
C ASP A 24 21.23 -1.26 29.18
N GLY A 25 22.33 -1.82 28.61
CA GLY A 25 23.72 -1.40 28.47
C GLY A 25 24.64 -2.50 27.86
N ALA A 26 25.95 -2.26 27.91
CA ALA A 26 27.09 -3.19 27.77
C ALA A 26 27.03 -4.39 26.78
N ASP A 27 27.64 -4.22 25.60
CA ASP A 27 28.71 -5.14 25.15
C ASP A 27 29.73 -4.38 24.27
N ALA A 28 31.01 -4.73 24.33
CA ALA A 28 32.11 -3.89 23.83
C ALA A 28 33.20 -4.68 23.07
N ALA A 29 32.93 -5.00 21.81
CA ALA A 29 33.90 -5.66 20.92
C ALA A 29 33.93 -5.03 19.51
N ALA A 30 35.03 -4.32 19.22
CA ALA A 30 35.54 -3.87 17.92
C ALA A 30 34.64 -4.04 16.67
N SER A 31 33.93 -2.98 16.29
CA SER A 31 33.56 -2.71 14.90
C SER A 31 34.36 -1.53 14.39
N ALA A 32 34.95 -1.63 13.19
CA ALA A 32 35.72 -0.54 12.60
C ALA A 32 34.78 0.57 12.11
N ALA A 33 35.09 1.82 12.43
CA ALA A 33 34.27 2.97 12.08
C ALA A 33 34.25 3.19 10.55
N THR A 34 33.25 2.63 9.87
CA THR A 34 32.82 3.11 8.55
C THR A 34 32.36 4.55 8.70
N ALA A 35 33.04 5.49 8.06
CA ALA A 35 32.66 6.90 8.10
C ALA A 35 31.23 7.05 7.58
N ASP A 36 30.35 7.62 8.41
CA ASP A 36 28.92 7.70 8.11
C ASP A 36 28.66 8.73 6.99
N VAL A 37 28.39 8.23 5.79
CA VAL A 37 28.25 9.07 4.59
C VAL A 37 26.86 9.70 4.58
N ILE A 38 26.76 10.87 5.20
CA ILE A 38 25.54 11.70 5.24
C ILE A 38 25.06 11.96 3.81
N SER A 39 24.10 11.17 3.37
CA SER A 39 23.58 11.16 2.00
C SER A 39 22.46 12.18 1.88
N SER A 40 22.79 13.38 1.41
CA SER A 40 21.84 14.49 1.26
C SER A 40 21.16 14.51 -0.11
N LEU A 41 19.84 14.60 -0.14
CA LEU A 41 19.04 14.73 -1.37
C LEU A 41 18.38 16.13 -1.44
N THR A 42 18.67 16.87 -2.51
CA THR A 42 18.02 18.18 -2.76
C THR A 42 16.81 17.99 -3.67
N LEU A 43 15.61 18.32 -3.17
CA LEU A 43 14.35 18.22 -3.90
C LEU A 43 13.70 19.60 -4.11
N SER A 44 13.01 19.77 -5.24
CA SER A 44 12.19 20.97 -5.49
C SER A 44 10.77 20.79 -4.96
N ARG A 45 10.20 21.85 -4.37
CA ARG A 45 8.81 21.82 -3.88
C ARG A 45 7.84 21.93 -5.05
N ILE A 46 7.23 20.80 -5.41
CA ILE A 46 6.12 20.73 -6.37
C ILE A 46 4.89 21.42 -5.77
N LYS A 47 4.19 22.24 -6.56
CA LYS A 47 2.91 22.85 -6.21
C LYS A 47 1.77 21.97 -6.74
N GLY A 48 1.28 21.06 -5.91
CA GLY A 48 0.16 20.18 -6.26
C GLY A 48 -0.59 19.69 -5.03
N VAL A 49 -1.70 18.98 -5.25
CA VAL A 49 -2.51 18.32 -4.23
C VAL A 49 -2.38 16.80 -4.32
N THR A 50 -2.36 16.10 -3.19
CA THR A 50 -2.31 14.63 -3.20
C THR A 50 -3.61 14.02 -3.70
N PHE A 51 -3.54 12.81 -4.26
CA PHE A 51 -4.76 12.05 -4.56
C PHE A 51 -5.52 11.66 -3.29
N SER A 52 -4.86 11.55 -2.12
CA SER A 52 -5.53 11.41 -0.82
C SER A 52 -6.43 12.61 -0.55
N HIS A 53 -5.90 13.82 -0.69
CA HIS A 53 -6.67 15.05 -0.49
C HIS A 53 -7.82 15.14 -1.49
N LEU A 54 -7.59 14.78 -2.76
CA LEU A 54 -8.64 14.75 -3.78
C LEU A 54 -9.74 13.74 -3.44
N VAL A 55 -9.41 12.52 -3.02
CA VAL A 55 -10.43 11.48 -2.77
C VAL A 55 -11.26 11.77 -1.51
N THR A 56 -10.62 12.19 -0.41
CA THR A 56 -11.32 12.51 0.86
C THR A 56 -12.17 13.77 0.77
N ASN A 57 -11.83 14.71 -0.12
CA ASN A 57 -12.60 15.92 -0.36
C ASN A 57 -13.50 15.80 -1.62
N ARG A 58 -13.90 14.58 -1.99
CA ARG A 58 -14.82 14.25 -3.09
C ARG A 58 -14.49 14.93 -4.43
N SER A 59 -13.21 15.19 -4.65
CA SER A 59 -12.64 15.96 -5.76
C SER A 59 -11.85 15.09 -6.74
N LEU A 60 -11.63 13.82 -6.44
CA LEU A 60 -11.07 12.83 -7.35
C LEU A 60 -12.16 12.37 -8.34
N THR A 61 -12.22 12.99 -9.51
CA THR A 61 -13.13 12.59 -10.59
C THR A 61 -12.57 11.40 -11.40
N PRO A 62 -13.42 10.64 -12.11
CA PRO A 62 -12.99 9.62 -13.09
C PRO A 62 -11.89 10.12 -14.04
N GLY A 63 -12.02 11.34 -14.55
CA GLY A 63 -11.01 11.96 -15.41
C GLY A 63 -9.66 12.14 -14.71
N ARG A 64 -9.64 12.63 -13.46
CA ARG A 64 -8.41 12.79 -12.67
C ARG A 64 -7.74 11.44 -12.38
N LEU A 65 -8.52 10.40 -12.07
CA LEU A 65 -7.99 9.03 -11.92
C LEU A 65 -7.38 8.50 -13.23
N VAL A 66 -8.03 8.72 -14.38
CA VAL A 66 -7.47 8.32 -15.69
C VAL A 66 -6.15 9.04 -16.01
N VAL A 67 -5.94 10.28 -15.55
CA VAL A 67 -4.65 10.97 -15.71
C VAL A 67 -3.56 10.31 -14.85
N LEU A 68 -3.84 9.96 -13.58
CA LEU A 68 -2.93 9.17 -12.74
C LEU A 68 -2.58 7.84 -13.41
N LEU A 69 -3.58 7.09 -13.86
CA LEU A 69 -3.37 5.77 -14.45
C LEU A 69 -2.59 5.84 -15.77
N LYS A 70 -2.74 6.92 -16.56
CA LYS A 70 -1.90 7.19 -17.74
C LYS A 70 -0.46 7.51 -17.37
N ALA A 71 -0.22 8.28 -16.30
CA ALA A 71 1.13 8.56 -15.81
C ALA A 71 1.82 7.29 -15.28
N LEU A 72 1.10 6.47 -14.51
CA LEU A 72 1.61 5.17 -14.03
C LEU A 72 1.88 4.20 -15.19
N ARG A 73 1.00 4.16 -16.21
CA ARG A 73 1.27 3.37 -17.44
C ARG A 73 2.52 3.86 -18.17
N LYS A 74 2.75 5.17 -18.22
CA LYS A 74 3.97 5.75 -18.82
C LYS A 74 5.24 5.32 -18.05
N LEU A 75 5.15 5.21 -16.72
CA LEU A 75 6.23 4.65 -15.89
C LEU A 75 6.49 3.18 -16.27
N HIS A 76 5.45 2.34 -16.21
CA HIS A 76 5.53 0.91 -16.53
C HIS A 76 5.97 0.60 -17.97
N SER A 77 5.78 1.54 -18.89
CA SER A 77 6.18 1.43 -20.30
C SER A 77 7.56 2.05 -20.58
N SER A 78 8.27 2.52 -19.56
CA SER A 78 9.65 2.99 -19.67
C SER A 78 10.60 1.81 -19.90
N ALA A 79 11.65 2.03 -20.70
CA ALA A 79 12.75 1.07 -20.82
C ALA A 79 13.72 1.08 -19.63
N GLY A 80 13.57 2.05 -18.70
CA GLY A 80 14.55 2.33 -17.65
C GLY A 80 15.84 2.96 -18.20
N ASP A 81 16.87 3.03 -17.36
CA ASP A 81 18.26 3.21 -17.82
C ASP A 81 18.87 1.82 -18.02
N PRO A 82 19.31 1.43 -19.24
CA PRO A 82 19.96 0.15 -19.50
C PRO A 82 21.17 -0.16 -18.58
N ALA A 83 21.88 0.85 -18.07
CA ALA A 83 22.99 0.65 -17.14
C ALA A 83 22.53 0.28 -15.71
N SER A 84 21.24 0.45 -15.40
CA SER A 84 20.62 0.11 -14.10
C SER A 84 19.84 -1.22 -14.11
N LEU A 85 19.70 -1.87 -15.28
CA LEU A 85 18.91 -3.09 -15.41
C LEU A 85 19.70 -4.33 -15.00
N HIS A 86 19.13 -5.07 -14.05
CA HIS A 86 19.57 -6.42 -13.69
C HIS A 86 18.90 -7.47 -14.58
N SER A 87 19.50 -8.66 -14.70
CA SER A 87 18.82 -9.81 -15.33
C SER A 87 17.61 -10.24 -14.50
N THR A 88 16.54 -10.70 -15.16
CA THR A 88 15.40 -11.33 -14.48
C THR A 88 15.78 -12.64 -13.77
N GLU A 89 16.94 -13.22 -14.09
CA GLU A 89 17.53 -14.37 -13.39
C GLU A 89 18.21 -13.97 -12.06
N THR A 90 18.63 -12.70 -11.92
CA THR A 90 19.37 -12.21 -10.76
C THR A 90 18.51 -11.43 -9.76
N ILE A 91 17.24 -11.14 -10.08
CA ILE A 91 16.29 -10.45 -9.19
C ILE A 91 15.04 -11.31 -8.95
N ASN A 92 14.65 -11.51 -7.69
CA ASN A 92 13.32 -12.04 -7.39
C ASN A 92 12.28 -10.92 -7.48
N ILE A 93 11.56 -10.86 -8.59
CA ILE A 93 10.43 -9.95 -8.85
C ILE A 93 9.36 -10.01 -7.72
N CYS A 94 9.16 -11.19 -7.13
CA CYS A 94 8.20 -11.44 -6.06
C CYS A 94 8.74 -11.20 -4.64
N ALA A 95 9.99 -10.72 -4.47
CA ALA A 95 10.60 -10.51 -3.15
C ALA A 95 9.76 -9.64 -2.20
N ASN A 96 9.00 -8.69 -2.76
CA ASN A 96 8.12 -7.78 -2.01
C ASN A 96 6.73 -8.36 -1.65
N TYR A 97 6.43 -9.62 -2.02
CA TYR A 97 5.18 -10.33 -1.71
C TYR A 97 5.32 -11.28 -0.51
N LEU A 98 5.43 -12.59 -0.76
CA LEU A 98 5.32 -13.65 0.24
C LEU A 98 6.42 -13.61 1.33
N PRO A 99 7.69 -13.25 1.06
CA PRO A 99 8.68 -13.05 2.12
C PRO A 99 8.30 -11.93 3.09
N LYS A 100 7.74 -10.83 2.56
CA LYS A 100 7.29 -9.64 3.32
C LYS A 100 6.09 -10.00 4.21
N LEU A 101 5.10 -10.73 3.67
CA LEU A 101 3.96 -11.25 4.42
C LEU A 101 4.41 -12.20 5.55
N ARG A 102 5.23 -13.21 5.23
CA ARG A 102 5.77 -14.19 6.19
C ARG A 102 6.52 -13.51 7.34
N LYS A 103 7.43 -12.58 7.04
CA LYS A 103 8.21 -11.83 8.04
C LYS A 103 7.29 -11.05 8.99
N ARG A 104 6.31 -10.32 8.44
CA ARG A 104 5.40 -9.47 9.23
C ARG A 104 4.39 -10.28 10.06
N TYR A 105 3.84 -11.38 9.54
CA TYR A 105 2.93 -12.23 10.32
C TYR A 105 3.66 -12.90 11.49
N ARG A 106 4.77 -13.60 11.23
CA ARG A 106 5.51 -14.36 12.25
C ARG A 106 6.01 -13.48 13.40
N ALA A 107 6.49 -12.27 13.10
CA ALA A 107 6.95 -11.32 14.12
C ALA A 107 5.82 -10.73 15.00
N HIS A 108 4.55 -10.84 14.58
CA HIS A 108 3.42 -10.18 15.24
C HIS A 108 2.19 -11.08 15.43
N GLU A 109 2.34 -12.42 15.41
CA GLU A 109 1.19 -13.35 15.41
C GLU A 109 0.24 -13.12 16.60
N ALA A 110 0.78 -12.80 17.78
CA ALA A 110 -0.02 -12.46 18.96
C ALA A 110 -0.86 -11.18 18.81
N LEU A 111 -0.43 -10.20 17.99
CA LEU A 111 -1.24 -9.04 17.62
C LEU A 111 -2.40 -9.46 16.73
N TYR A 112 -2.12 -10.21 15.65
CA TYR A 112 -3.14 -10.66 14.70
C TYR A 112 -4.24 -11.48 15.38
N ARG A 113 -3.87 -12.51 16.18
CA ARG A 113 -4.83 -13.34 16.93
C ARG A 113 -5.67 -12.56 17.95
N ARG A 114 -5.17 -11.42 18.45
CA ARG A 114 -5.86 -10.51 19.38
C ARG A 114 -6.79 -9.52 18.67
N LEU A 115 -6.62 -9.31 17.37
CA LEU A 115 -7.47 -8.45 16.54
C LEU A 115 -8.60 -9.24 15.87
N SER A 116 -8.33 -10.46 15.40
CA SER A 116 -9.35 -11.40 14.92
C SER A 116 -8.92 -12.86 15.16
N PRO A 117 -9.83 -13.75 15.62
CA PRO A 117 -9.55 -15.18 15.69
C PRO A 117 -9.32 -15.81 14.32
N ASP A 118 -9.85 -15.22 13.24
CA ASP A 118 -9.73 -15.72 11.87
C ASP A 118 -8.37 -15.39 11.23
N ALA A 119 -7.57 -14.51 11.86
CA ALA A 119 -6.32 -14.02 11.27
C ALA A 119 -5.31 -15.11 10.84
N PRO A 120 -5.17 -16.26 11.53
CA PRO A 120 -4.34 -17.37 11.06
C PRO A 120 -4.90 -18.06 9.80
N SER A 121 -6.23 -18.09 9.62
CA SER A 121 -6.89 -18.64 8.42
C SER A 121 -6.74 -17.68 7.24
N ILE A 122 -6.93 -16.38 7.48
CA ILE A 122 -6.67 -15.30 6.52
C ILE A 122 -5.21 -15.35 6.05
N TYR A 123 -4.25 -15.45 6.99
CA TYR A 123 -2.83 -15.59 6.67
C TYR A 123 -2.55 -16.81 5.79
N LYS A 124 -3.10 -17.99 6.12
CA LYS A 124 -2.90 -19.23 5.33
C LYS A 124 -3.43 -19.10 3.89
N TRP A 125 -4.59 -18.47 3.71
CA TRP A 125 -5.16 -18.25 2.36
C TRP A 125 -4.28 -17.27 1.57
N LEU A 126 -3.84 -16.16 2.17
CA LEU A 126 -2.94 -15.21 1.52
C LEU A 126 -1.56 -15.83 1.19
N GLU A 127 -1.02 -16.67 2.07
CA GLU A 127 0.20 -17.44 1.83
C GLU A 127 0.06 -18.39 0.63
N ALA A 128 -1.04 -19.14 0.54
CA ALA A 128 -1.31 -20.03 -0.59
C ALA A 128 -1.48 -19.26 -1.91
N GLN A 129 -2.24 -18.16 -1.91
CA GLN A 129 -2.54 -17.37 -3.11
C GLN A 129 -1.30 -16.65 -3.66
N LEU A 130 -0.46 -16.07 -2.79
CA LEU A 130 0.82 -15.49 -3.24
C LEU A 130 1.81 -16.56 -3.70
N SER A 131 1.81 -17.74 -3.07
CA SER A 131 2.67 -18.85 -3.51
C SER A 131 2.25 -19.38 -4.88
N SER A 132 0.95 -19.47 -5.16
CA SER A 132 0.38 -19.78 -6.49
C SER A 132 0.81 -18.73 -7.52
N PHE A 133 0.60 -17.45 -7.24
CA PHE A 133 0.98 -16.33 -8.12
C PHE A 133 2.47 -16.31 -8.49
N GLU A 134 3.37 -16.58 -7.53
CA GLU A 134 4.81 -16.67 -7.74
C GLU A 134 5.20 -17.94 -8.53
N THR A 135 4.59 -19.10 -8.23
CA THR A 135 4.89 -20.40 -8.87
C THR A 135 4.38 -20.48 -10.31
N GLU A 136 3.23 -19.87 -10.60
CA GLU A 136 2.60 -19.81 -11.92
C GLU A 136 3.15 -18.65 -12.78
N ALA A 137 4.15 -17.91 -12.27
CA ALA A 137 4.80 -16.78 -12.92
C ALA A 137 3.82 -15.72 -13.47
N ARG A 138 2.76 -15.41 -12.70
CA ARG A 138 1.70 -14.47 -13.12
C ARG A 138 2.06 -12.99 -12.95
N TRP A 139 3.20 -12.70 -12.32
CA TRP A 139 3.83 -11.38 -12.26
C TRP A 139 4.09 -10.80 -13.65
N GLN A 140 4.07 -9.48 -13.77
CA GLN A 140 4.23 -8.75 -15.03
C GLN A 140 5.43 -7.82 -14.93
N HIS A 141 6.59 -8.23 -15.48
CA HIS A 141 7.82 -7.45 -15.39
C HIS A 141 7.70 -6.08 -16.08
N SER A 142 8.16 -5.05 -15.38
CA SER A 142 8.52 -3.75 -15.96
C SER A 142 9.94 -3.37 -15.55
N ALA A 143 10.61 -2.62 -16.43
CA ALA A 143 11.90 -2.01 -16.14
C ALA A 143 11.81 -0.88 -15.09
N VAL A 144 10.63 -0.27 -14.91
CA VAL A 144 10.40 0.80 -13.92
C VAL A 144 9.00 0.67 -13.29
N ILE A 145 8.97 0.32 -12.01
CA ILE A 145 7.81 0.46 -11.11
C ILE A 145 8.07 1.53 -10.04
N HIS A 146 7.02 1.98 -9.38
CA HIS A 146 7.06 2.89 -8.24
C HIS A 146 7.21 2.13 -6.91
N GLY A 147 6.59 0.95 -6.79
CA GLY A 147 6.64 0.08 -5.60
C GLY A 147 5.87 0.58 -4.38
N ASP A 148 5.25 1.76 -4.45
CA ASP A 148 4.24 2.27 -3.48
C ASP A 148 3.37 3.44 -4.01
N PRO A 149 2.71 3.34 -5.20
CA PRO A 149 1.86 4.40 -5.77
C PRO A 149 0.48 4.51 -5.08
N VAL A 150 0.47 4.54 -3.74
CA VAL A 150 -0.72 4.92 -2.96
C VAL A 150 -1.03 6.41 -3.16
N PHE A 151 -2.29 6.80 -2.97
CA PHE A 151 -2.77 8.16 -3.27
C PHE A 151 -2.09 9.30 -2.47
N SER A 152 -1.39 9.00 -1.37
CA SER A 152 -0.55 9.97 -0.65
C SER A 152 0.72 10.34 -1.42
N ASN A 153 1.22 9.39 -2.21
CA ASN A 153 2.50 9.45 -2.91
C ASN A 153 2.35 9.98 -4.35
N VAL A 154 1.12 10.35 -4.75
CA VAL A 154 0.80 10.93 -6.06
C VAL A 154 0.26 12.34 -5.90
N LEU A 155 0.89 13.31 -6.58
CA LEU A 155 0.41 14.69 -6.70
C LEU A 155 -0.23 14.97 -8.06
N LEU A 156 -1.29 15.77 -8.07
CA LEU A 156 -1.83 16.48 -9.24
C LEU A 156 -1.49 17.96 -9.13
N THR A 157 -0.88 18.55 -10.17
CA THR A 157 -0.67 20.00 -10.28
C THR A 157 -1.86 20.72 -10.91
N ASP A 158 -1.88 22.06 -10.82
CA ASP A 158 -2.86 22.93 -11.47
C ASP A 158 -2.82 22.83 -13.00
N ASP A 159 -1.64 22.67 -13.60
CA ASP A 159 -1.46 22.38 -15.03
C ASP A 159 -1.73 20.91 -15.43
N GLY A 160 -2.26 20.09 -14.52
CA GLY A 160 -2.75 18.74 -14.78
C GLY A 160 -1.68 17.66 -14.91
N ARG A 161 -0.42 17.96 -14.55
CA ARG A 161 0.66 16.96 -14.50
C ARG A 161 0.54 16.09 -13.25
N ILE A 162 1.04 14.86 -13.37
CA ILE A 162 1.18 13.92 -12.27
C ILE A 162 2.64 13.88 -11.85
N TYR A 163 2.88 13.96 -10.54
CA TYR A 163 4.18 13.66 -9.95
C TYR A 163 4.03 12.46 -9.01
N LEU A 164 4.95 11.50 -9.15
CA LEU A 164 5.07 10.33 -8.30
C LEU A 164 6.24 10.58 -7.33
N LEU A 165 6.02 10.34 -6.04
CA LEU A 165 6.95 10.59 -4.94
C LEU A 165 7.19 9.29 -4.17
N ASP A 166 8.24 9.20 -3.36
CA ASP A 166 8.46 8.03 -2.48
C ASP A 166 8.47 6.70 -3.27
N MET A 167 9.25 6.67 -4.35
CA MET A 167 9.52 5.46 -5.12
C MET A 167 10.41 4.51 -4.32
N ARG A 168 10.02 3.23 -4.25
CA ARG A 168 10.63 2.22 -3.38
C ARG A 168 12.10 1.93 -3.71
N GLY A 169 12.45 1.80 -4.99
CA GLY A 169 13.83 1.59 -5.45
C GLY A 169 14.49 0.26 -5.04
N GLU A 170 13.75 -0.70 -4.46
CA GLU A 170 14.27 -1.97 -3.95
C GLU A 170 13.36 -3.18 -4.24
N LEU A 171 13.97 -4.31 -4.57
CA LEU A 171 13.39 -5.66 -4.50
C LEU A 171 14.13 -6.49 -3.45
N GLY A 172 13.52 -6.67 -2.28
CA GLY A 172 14.15 -7.39 -1.17
C GLY A 172 15.35 -6.63 -0.61
N ASN A 173 16.56 -7.00 -1.04
CA ASN A 173 17.82 -6.35 -0.68
C ASN A 173 18.57 -5.77 -1.92
N ILE A 174 17.96 -5.82 -3.11
CA ILE A 174 18.59 -5.38 -4.37
C ILE A 174 18.02 -4.00 -4.74
N LEU A 175 18.90 -3.01 -4.91
CA LEU A 175 18.53 -1.70 -5.43
C LEU A 175 18.23 -1.81 -6.93
N THR A 176 16.98 -1.57 -7.31
CA THR A 176 16.50 -1.58 -8.69
C THR A 176 15.16 -0.86 -8.80
N LEU A 177 14.88 -0.28 -9.97
CA LEU A 177 13.56 0.24 -10.32
C LEU A 177 12.66 -0.85 -10.96
N GLN A 178 13.23 -2.01 -11.29
CA GLN A 178 12.50 -3.12 -11.90
C GLN A 178 11.52 -3.76 -10.91
N GLY A 179 10.47 -4.40 -11.44
CA GLY A 179 9.57 -5.19 -10.62
C GLY A 179 8.28 -5.59 -11.33
N ASP A 180 7.29 -6.01 -10.55
CA ASP A 180 5.97 -6.40 -11.05
C ASP A 180 5.03 -5.19 -11.08
N LEU A 181 4.55 -4.81 -12.27
CA LEU A 181 3.57 -3.70 -12.42
C LEU A 181 2.22 -4.02 -11.76
N THR A 182 1.94 -5.28 -11.44
CA THR A 182 0.76 -5.70 -10.66
C THR A 182 0.85 -5.23 -9.21
N TYR A 183 2.07 -5.07 -8.66
CA TYR A 183 2.31 -4.48 -7.35
C TYR A 183 1.76 -3.05 -7.31
N ASP A 184 2.13 -2.25 -8.30
CA ASP A 184 1.71 -0.84 -8.41
C ASP A 184 0.20 -0.70 -8.64
N LEU A 185 -0.38 -1.54 -9.50
CA LEU A 185 -1.83 -1.58 -9.70
C LEU A 185 -2.58 -1.93 -8.40
N SER A 186 -2.06 -2.88 -7.60
CA SER A 186 -2.65 -3.23 -6.29
C SER A 186 -2.49 -2.12 -5.24
N LYS A 187 -1.48 -1.26 -5.35
CA LYS A 187 -1.31 -0.08 -4.46
C LYS A 187 -2.24 1.08 -4.82
N VAL A 188 -2.52 1.29 -6.10
CA VAL A 188 -3.62 2.17 -6.52
C VAL A 188 -4.96 1.60 -6.07
N TYR A 189 -5.18 0.28 -6.22
CA TYR A 189 -6.43 -0.36 -5.79
C TYR A 189 -6.63 -0.35 -4.26
N GLN A 190 -5.54 -0.44 -3.47
CA GLN A 190 -5.55 -0.22 -2.02
C GLN A 190 -6.12 1.17 -1.67
N SER A 191 -5.71 2.21 -2.40
CA SER A 191 -6.23 3.58 -2.21
C SER A 191 -7.72 3.67 -2.57
N LEU A 192 -8.12 3.04 -3.69
CA LEU A 192 -9.50 2.94 -4.17
C LEU A 192 -10.44 2.09 -3.28
N LEU A 193 -9.93 1.43 -2.24
CA LEU A 193 -10.71 0.73 -1.22
C LEU A 193 -10.84 1.53 0.08
N GLY A 194 -10.34 2.78 0.11
CA GLY A 194 -10.51 3.69 1.25
C GLY A 194 -9.35 3.67 2.25
N TYR A 195 -8.17 3.17 1.88
CA TYR A 195 -6.95 3.26 2.70
C TYR A 195 -6.68 4.68 3.22
N ASP A 196 -6.87 5.69 2.37
CA ASP A 196 -6.71 7.11 2.71
C ASP A 196 -7.66 7.59 3.81
N TYR A 197 -8.89 7.08 3.84
CA TYR A 197 -9.87 7.39 4.88
C TYR A 197 -9.44 6.78 6.22
N ILE A 198 -8.96 5.53 6.20
CA ILE A 198 -8.47 4.84 7.40
C ILE A 198 -7.28 5.59 7.99
N ILE A 199 -6.22 5.83 7.20
CA ILE A 199 -4.98 6.45 7.73
C ILE A 199 -5.20 7.89 8.22
N LEU A 200 -6.10 8.66 7.58
CA LEU A 200 -6.48 10.01 8.02
C LEU A 200 -7.53 10.00 9.15
N SER A 201 -7.96 8.82 9.62
CA SER A 201 -9.00 8.64 10.65
C SER A 201 -10.33 9.32 10.31
N GLN A 202 -10.68 9.36 9.02
CA GLN A 202 -11.91 9.97 8.51
C GLN A 202 -12.99 8.91 8.29
N PRO A 203 -14.25 9.15 8.70
CA PRO A 203 -15.33 8.22 8.44
C PRO A 203 -15.65 8.22 6.93
N LEU A 204 -15.60 7.05 6.31
CA LEU A 204 -16.07 6.82 4.95
C LEU A 204 -17.61 6.81 4.98
N LEU A 205 -18.24 7.85 4.43
CA LEU A 205 -19.70 7.99 4.39
C LEU A 205 -20.26 7.35 3.11
N GLU A 206 -21.58 7.17 3.05
CA GLU A 206 -22.29 6.55 1.91
C GLU A 206 -21.83 7.08 0.54
N ARG A 207 -21.79 8.41 0.38
CA ARG A 207 -21.33 9.09 -0.85
C ARG A 207 -19.86 8.89 -1.18
N ASP A 208 -19.03 8.59 -0.19
CA ASP A 208 -17.63 8.24 -0.39
C ASP A 208 -17.52 6.80 -0.91
N GLY A 209 -18.39 5.90 -0.41
CA GLY A 209 -18.57 4.55 -0.95
C GLY A 209 -19.04 4.53 -2.40
N GLU A 210 -20.04 5.36 -2.74
CA GLU A 210 -20.52 5.57 -4.12
C GLU A 210 -19.39 6.02 -5.05
N LEU A 211 -18.69 7.11 -4.68
CA LEU A 211 -17.56 7.65 -5.43
C LEU A 211 -16.44 6.61 -5.62
N LEU A 212 -16.06 5.90 -4.54
CA LEU A 212 -15.02 4.90 -4.63
C LEU A 212 -15.43 3.69 -5.49
N GLU A 213 -16.72 3.33 -5.59
CA GLU A 213 -17.15 2.27 -6.51
C GLU A 213 -17.11 2.70 -7.98
N GLU A 214 -17.50 3.94 -8.30
CA GLU A 214 -17.30 4.51 -9.64
C GLU A 214 -15.80 4.48 -10.01
N LEU A 215 -14.94 4.97 -9.12
CA LEU A 215 -13.50 4.99 -9.34
C LEU A 215 -12.90 3.58 -9.45
N ARG A 216 -13.39 2.58 -8.69
CA ARG A 216 -13.03 1.16 -8.86
C ARG A 216 -13.50 0.59 -10.19
N TYR A 217 -14.69 0.96 -10.69
CA TYR A 217 -15.15 0.57 -12.03
C TYR A 217 -14.21 1.14 -13.12
N ILE A 218 -13.91 2.43 -13.07
CA ILE A 218 -13.01 3.11 -14.00
C ILE A 218 -11.62 2.47 -14.00
N PHE A 219 -11.07 2.17 -12.81
CA PHE A 219 -9.81 1.45 -12.64
C PHE A 219 -9.84 0.06 -13.29
N ARG A 220 -10.85 -0.77 -13.00
CA ARG A 220 -10.96 -2.14 -13.53
C ARG A 220 -11.13 -2.16 -15.05
N THR A 221 -11.78 -1.15 -15.63
CA THR A 221 -11.88 -0.96 -17.08
C THR A 221 -10.55 -0.52 -17.69
N PHE A 222 -9.88 0.49 -17.13
CA PHE A 222 -8.55 0.93 -17.57
C PHE A 222 -7.53 -0.22 -17.55
N VAL A 223 -7.52 -1.02 -16.48
CA VAL A 223 -6.58 -2.15 -16.38
C VAL A 223 -6.83 -3.18 -17.48
N ARG A 224 -8.09 -3.57 -17.71
CA ARG A 224 -8.47 -4.51 -18.79
C ARG A 224 -8.06 -4.00 -20.18
N GLU A 225 -8.21 -2.71 -20.44
CA GLU A 225 -7.91 -2.09 -21.75
C GLU A 225 -6.41 -1.90 -22.00
N HIS A 226 -5.57 -1.83 -20.95
CA HIS A 226 -4.20 -1.32 -21.06
C HIS A 226 -3.11 -2.22 -20.48
N TYR A 227 -3.48 -3.22 -19.67
CA TYR A 227 -2.64 -4.30 -19.17
C TYR A 227 -3.37 -5.64 -19.38
N PRO A 228 -3.56 -6.09 -20.63
CA PRO A 228 -4.42 -7.24 -20.95
C PRO A 228 -3.95 -8.58 -20.37
N THR A 229 -2.70 -8.67 -19.90
CA THR A 229 -2.13 -9.82 -19.19
C THR A 229 -2.37 -9.79 -17.67
N VAL A 230 -2.81 -8.67 -17.10
CA VAL A 230 -3.07 -8.55 -15.64
C VAL A 230 -4.47 -9.02 -15.32
N ALA A 231 -4.58 -10.09 -14.52
CA ALA A 231 -5.85 -10.51 -13.94
C ALA A 231 -6.26 -9.57 -12.78
N ILE A 232 -7.48 -9.02 -12.86
CA ILE A 232 -8.07 -8.23 -11.75
C ILE A 232 -8.15 -9.04 -10.44
N ALA A 233 -8.30 -10.36 -10.53
CA ALA A 233 -8.26 -11.26 -9.38
C ALA A 233 -6.92 -11.16 -8.61
N ASP A 234 -5.79 -10.99 -9.30
CA ASP A 234 -4.48 -10.88 -8.65
C ASP A 234 -4.26 -9.50 -8.05
N VAL A 235 -4.71 -8.44 -8.74
CA VAL A 235 -4.76 -7.09 -8.15
C VAL A 235 -5.54 -7.12 -6.83
N ILE A 236 -6.67 -7.83 -6.75
CA ILE A 236 -7.47 -8.02 -5.52
C ILE A 236 -6.71 -8.84 -4.47
N LYS A 237 -6.20 -10.04 -4.83
CA LYS A 237 -5.47 -10.95 -3.92
C LYS A 237 -4.24 -10.28 -3.30
N ILE A 238 -3.46 -9.58 -4.12
CA ILE A 238 -2.29 -8.82 -3.69
C ILE A 238 -2.73 -7.64 -2.80
N THR A 239 -3.80 -6.92 -3.14
CA THR A 239 -4.31 -5.81 -2.30
C THR A 239 -4.75 -6.29 -0.92
N ALA A 240 -5.40 -7.46 -0.82
CA ALA A 240 -5.72 -8.09 0.47
C ALA A 240 -4.45 -8.42 1.28
N SER A 241 -3.37 -8.86 0.60
CA SER A 241 -2.07 -9.10 1.24
C SER A 241 -1.39 -7.81 1.73
N HIS A 242 -1.57 -6.67 1.04
CA HIS A 242 -1.09 -5.36 1.51
C HIS A 242 -1.83 -4.94 2.78
N TYR A 243 -3.18 -4.98 2.75
CA TYR A 243 -4.02 -4.59 3.89
C TYR A 243 -3.73 -5.44 5.13
N PHE A 244 -3.69 -6.77 5.00
CA PHE A 244 -3.28 -7.65 6.10
C PHE A 244 -1.85 -7.33 6.55
N GLY A 245 -0.93 -7.21 5.59
CA GLY A 245 0.49 -7.01 5.85
C GLY A 245 0.86 -5.66 6.46
N ILE A 246 0.02 -4.62 6.41
CA ILE A 246 0.30 -3.34 7.09
C ILE A 246 -0.18 -3.28 8.54
N VAL A 247 -1.10 -4.15 8.98
CA VAL A 247 -1.66 -4.17 10.36
C VAL A 247 -0.59 -3.92 11.45
N PRO A 248 0.54 -4.65 11.54
CA PRO A 248 1.52 -4.45 12.61
C PRO A 248 2.35 -3.15 12.52
N LEU A 249 2.24 -2.38 11.44
CA LEU A 249 2.97 -1.12 11.27
C LEU A 249 2.23 0.09 11.87
N HIS A 250 0.93 -0.04 12.15
CA HIS A 250 0.11 1.04 12.71
C HIS A 250 -0.08 0.83 14.20
N VAL A 251 0.09 1.90 15.00
CA VAL A 251 -0.17 1.90 16.45
C VAL A 251 -1.65 2.13 16.80
N ASN A 252 -2.41 2.75 15.90
CA ASN A 252 -3.84 2.99 16.09
C ASN A 252 -4.63 1.68 15.93
N ARG A 253 -5.33 1.26 16.99
CA ARG A 253 -6.11 0.01 17.02
C ARG A 253 -7.25 -0.01 16.01
N ASP A 254 -7.91 1.12 15.76
CA ASP A 254 -9.03 1.19 14.84
C ASP A 254 -8.55 1.08 13.39
N HIS A 255 -7.36 1.61 13.09
CA HIS A 255 -6.68 1.36 11.80
C HIS A 255 -6.33 -0.12 11.64
N GLN A 256 -5.75 -0.75 12.68
CA GLN A 256 -5.42 -2.18 12.67
C GLN A 256 -6.66 -3.06 12.40
N ILE A 257 -7.79 -2.75 13.03
CA ILE A 257 -9.05 -3.46 12.85
C ILE A 257 -9.60 -3.22 11.43
N ALA A 258 -9.67 -1.96 10.98
CA ALA A 258 -10.18 -1.61 9.66
C ALA A 258 -9.39 -2.30 8.54
N TYR A 259 -8.06 -2.27 8.57
CA TYR A 259 -7.23 -2.95 7.57
C TYR A 259 -7.43 -4.48 7.56
N LEU A 260 -7.56 -5.11 8.73
CA LEU A 260 -7.80 -6.54 8.83
C LEU A 260 -9.20 -6.92 8.31
N GLN A 261 -10.21 -6.08 8.59
CA GLN A 261 -11.57 -6.23 8.05
C GLN A 261 -11.61 -6.02 6.53
N THR A 262 -10.90 -5.02 5.97
CA THR A 262 -10.80 -4.83 4.51
C THR A 262 -10.12 -6.02 3.85
N ALA A 263 -9.06 -6.58 4.44
CA ALA A 263 -8.43 -7.80 3.94
C ALA A 263 -9.42 -8.98 3.95
N GLN A 264 -10.15 -9.20 5.05
CA GLN A 264 -11.15 -10.27 5.16
C GLN A 264 -12.29 -10.11 4.13
N ALA A 265 -12.81 -8.89 3.95
CA ALA A 265 -13.87 -8.60 2.98
C ALA A 265 -13.45 -8.85 1.52
N LEU A 266 -12.21 -8.50 1.15
CA LEU A 266 -11.67 -8.81 -0.17
C LEU A 266 -11.58 -10.33 -0.40
N ILE A 267 -11.11 -11.07 0.61
CA ILE A 267 -10.95 -12.53 0.55
C ILE A 267 -12.32 -13.22 0.37
N SER A 268 -13.33 -12.82 1.15
CA SER A 268 -14.70 -13.34 1.01
C SER A 268 -15.42 -12.89 -0.27
N SER A 269 -14.87 -11.93 -1.01
CA SER A 269 -15.37 -11.53 -2.34
C SER A 269 -14.74 -12.32 -3.50
N CYS A 270 -13.71 -13.13 -3.25
CA CYS A 270 -13.11 -14.00 -4.26
C CYS A 270 -13.99 -15.25 -4.49
N PRO A 271 -14.39 -15.58 -5.74
CA PRO A 271 -15.23 -16.76 -6.02
C PRO A 271 -14.64 -18.11 -5.58
N GLU A 272 -13.33 -18.18 -5.36
CA GLU A 272 -12.57 -19.37 -4.92
C GLU A 272 -12.83 -19.76 -3.44
N GLN A 273 -13.89 -19.24 -2.80
CA GLN A 273 -14.32 -19.57 -1.43
C GLN A 273 -15.78 -20.05 -1.33
N GLN A 274 -16.42 -20.39 -2.46
CA GLN A 274 -17.77 -20.98 -2.52
C GLN A 274 -17.75 -22.33 -3.23
#